data_AF-A0A5C5Z363-F1
#
_entry.id   AF-A0A5C5Z363-F1
#
_cell.length_a   1.000
_cell.length_b   1.000
_cell.length_c   1.000
_cell.angle_alpha   90.00
_cell.angle_beta   90.00
_cell.angle_gamma   90.00
#
_symmetry.space_group_name_H-M   'P 1'
#
loop_
_entity.id
_entity.type
_entity.pdbx_description
1 polymer ?
#
loop_
_entity_poly.entity_id
_entity_poly.type
_entity_poly.pdbx_seq_one_letter_code
_entity_poly.pdbx_strand_id
1 'polypeptide(L)'
;MTESGRNWQLLRGDTVLGTIVQTDSDYPWRNGTFTPSPAFAEFAPLFAAAQSFTDRDEYDTPESDAAFNAIFDLGLSIRDVDGDELFGEVMLNLTDSDVSWRC
;
A
#
# COMPACT_ATOMS: atom_id res chain seq x y z
N MET A 1 -5.61 3.70 21.80
CA MET A 1 -4.67 2.57 21.84
C MET A 1 -4.12 2.48 20.43
N THR A 2 -2.86 2.86 20.20
CA THR A 2 -2.23 2.73 18.89
C THR A 2 -2.12 1.23 18.59
N GLU A 3 -2.73 0.76 17.50
CA GLU A 3 -2.73 -0.65 17.07
C GLU A 3 -1.37 -1.03 16.45
N SER A 4 -0.27 -0.66 17.12
CA SER A 4 1.09 -0.96 16.69
C SER A 4 1.37 -2.46 16.87
N GLY A 5 1.89 -3.10 15.82
CA GLY A 5 2.26 -4.52 15.81
C GLY A 5 1.29 -5.47 15.12
N ARG A 6 0.25 -4.97 14.43
CA ARG A 6 -0.59 -5.81 13.56
C ARG A 6 0.11 -6.14 12.25
N ASN A 7 0.01 -7.38 11.83
CA ASN A 7 0.53 -7.83 10.55
C ASN A 7 -0.59 -7.90 9.53
N TRP A 8 -0.36 -7.24 8.41
CA TRP A 8 -1.26 -7.23 7.28
C TRP A 8 -0.58 -7.86 6.07
N GLN A 9 -1.36 -8.37 5.14
CA GLN A 9 -0.91 -8.88 3.86
C GLN A 9 -1.53 -8.06 2.74
N LEU A 10 -0.70 -7.60 1.81
CA LEU A 10 -1.17 -7.01 0.57
C LEU A 10 -1.40 -8.12 -0.46
N LEU A 11 -2.60 -8.16 -1.02
CA LEU A 11 -3.01 -9.15 -2.01
C LEU A 11 -3.49 -8.47 -3.29
N ARG A 12 -3.32 -9.17 -4.40
CA ARG A 12 -4.00 -8.91 -5.67
C ARG A 12 -4.76 -10.16 -6.08
N GLY A 13 -6.08 -10.14 -5.94
CA GLY A 13 -6.89 -11.36 -6.00
C GLY A 13 -6.39 -12.39 -4.99
N ASP A 14 -5.94 -13.55 -5.46
CA ASP A 14 -5.40 -14.64 -4.62
C ASP A 14 -3.87 -14.57 -4.40
N THR A 15 -3.17 -13.59 -4.99
CA THR A 15 -1.70 -13.52 -4.93
C THR A 15 -1.23 -12.57 -3.84
N VAL A 16 -0.37 -13.05 -2.94
CA VAL A 16 0.26 -12.23 -1.89
C VAL A 16 1.44 -11.45 -2.46
N LEU A 17 1.30 -10.12 -2.47
CA LEU A 17 2.33 -9.19 -2.94
C LEU A 17 3.32 -8.83 -1.82
N GLY A 18 2.93 -8.91 -0.55
CA GLY A 18 3.85 -8.64 0.54
C GLY A 18 3.16 -8.56 1.89
N THR A 19 3.94 -8.30 2.92
CA THR A 19 3.45 -8.15 4.29
C THR A 19 3.70 -6.74 4.78
N ILE A 20 2.77 -6.20 5.56
CA ILE A 20 2.85 -4.87 6.15
C ILE A 20 2.80 -5.03 7.66
N VAL A 21 3.79 -4.49 8.36
CA VAL A 21 3.78 -4.41 9.82
C VAL A 21 3.28 -3.03 10.20
N GLN A 22 2.07 -2.93 10.73
CA GLN A 22 1.49 -1.67 11.15
C GLN A 22 2.27 -1.10 12.33
N THR A 23 2.86 0.08 12.15
CA THR A 23 3.60 0.79 13.19
C THR A 23 2.72 1.85 13.84
N ASP A 24 1.86 2.49 13.05
CA ASP A 24 1.04 3.61 13.47
C ASP A 24 -0.35 3.63 12.79
N SER A 25 -1.30 4.39 13.34
CA SER A 25 -2.66 4.50 12.83
C SER A 25 -3.19 5.92 13.08
N ASP A 26 -2.94 6.82 12.13
CA ASP A 26 -3.42 8.20 12.16
C ASP A 26 -4.63 8.36 11.22
N TYR A 27 -5.84 8.13 11.76
CA TYR A 27 -7.09 8.17 10.99
C TYR A 27 -7.18 9.44 10.11
N PRO A 28 -7.46 9.33 8.80
CA PRO A 28 -7.96 8.15 8.07
C PRO A 28 -6.87 7.22 7.49
N TRP A 29 -5.59 7.48 7.74
CA TRP A 29 -4.48 6.72 7.20
C TRP A 29 -3.87 5.76 8.24
N ARG A 30 -3.42 4.60 7.78
CA ARG A 30 -2.61 3.68 8.58
C ARG A 30 -1.21 3.66 8.02
N ASN A 31 -0.20 3.61 8.89
CA ASN A 31 1.20 3.63 8.50
C ASN A 31 1.90 2.38 9.02
N GLY A 32 2.87 1.89 8.25
CA GLY A 32 3.58 0.67 8.58
C GLY A 32 4.80 0.47 7.71
N THR A 33 5.46 -0.66 7.93
CA THR A 33 6.61 -1.09 7.14
C THR A 33 6.19 -2.21 6.21
N PHE A 34 6.36 -2.02 4.89
CA PHE A 34 6.11 -3.03 3.88
C PHE A 34 7.34 -3.88 3.61
N THR A 35 7.14 -5.19 3.54
CA THR A 35 8.13 -6.16 3.08
C THR A 35 7.60 -6.81 1.79
N PRO A 36 8.20 -6.52 0.62
CA PRO A 36 7.74 -7.06 -0.64
C PRO A 36 7.99 -8.57 -0.74
N SER A 37 7.04 -9.28 -1.36
CA SER A 37 7.22 -10.66 -1.79
C SER A 37 7.83 -10.71 -3.22
N PRO A 38 8.30 -11.87 -3.69
CA PRO A 38 8.75 -12.02 -5.08
C PRO A 38 7.69 -11.66 -6.12
N ALA A 39 6.40 -11.81 -5.80
CA ALA A 39 5.30 -11.45 -6.69
C ALA A 39 5.13 -9.92 -6.81
N PHE A 40 5.66 -9.14 -5.87
CA PHE A 40 5.66 -7.68 -5.98
C PHE A 40 6.61 -7.14 -7.06
N ALA A 41 7.61 -7.93 -7.47
CA ALA A 41 8.64 -7.47 -8.40
C ALA A 41 8.08 -6.94 -9.74
N GLU A 42 6.93 -7.47 -10.19
CA GLU A 42 6.27 -6.97 -11.41
C GLU A 42 5.61 -5.58 -11.20
N PHE A 43 5.21 -5.25 -9.97
CA PHE A 43 4.54 -3.99 -9.62
C PHE A 43 5.49 -2.94 -9.03
N ALA A 44 6.65 -3.36 -8.52
CA ALA A 44 7.68 -2.46 -8.01
C ALA A 44 7.93 -1.20 -8.89
N PRO A 45 8.01 -1.29 -10.23
CA PRO A 45 8.16 -0.09 -11.07
C PRO A 45 6.94 0.86 -11.06
N LEU A 46 5.71 0.35 -10.92
CA LEU A 46 4.50 1.17 -10.78
C LEU A 46 4.53 1.97 -9.48
N PHE A 47 4.88 1.31 -8.37
CA PHE A 47 5.01 1.97 -7.08
C PHE A 47 6.16 2.97 -7.05
N ALA A 48 7.30 2.66 -7.66
CA ALA A 48 8.42 3.60 -7.78
C ALA A 48 8.06 4.84 -8.60
N ALA A 49 7.18 4.71 -9.60
CA ALA A 49 6.68 5.85 -10.36
C ALA A 49 5.80 6.75 -9.48
N ALA A 50 4.84 6.19 -8.75
CA ALA A 50 4.01 6.95 -7.81
C ALA A 50 4.85 7.61 -6.70
N GLN A 51 5.83 6.88 -6.16
CA GLN A 51 6.77 7.40 -5.16
C GLN A 51 7.53 8.64 -5.66
N SER A 52 7.92 8.66 -6.94
CA SER A 52 8.64 9.81 -7.51
C SER A 52 7.80 11.09 -7.50
N PHE A 53 6.46 10.99 -7.57
CA PHE A 53 5.57 12.13 -7.43
C PHE A 53 5.40 12.54 -5.96
N THR A 54 5.27 11.56 -5.07
CA THR A 54 5.23 11.78 -3.61
C THR A 54 6.48 12.51 -3.11
N ASP A 55 7.68 12.10 -3.56
CA ASP A 55 8.96 12.72 -3.18
C ASP A 55 9.09 14.18 -3.65
N ARG A 56 8.41 14.53 -4.75
CA ARG A 56 8.38 15.88 -5.31
C ARG A 56 7.22 16.74 -4.79
N ASP A 57 6.37 16.17 -3.94
CA ASP A 57 5.12 16.81 -3.47
C ASP A 57 4.16 17.16 -4.64
N GLU A 58 4.27 16.44 -5.77
CA GLU A 58 3.50 16.68 -6.99
C GLU A 58 2.27 15.76 -7.06
N TYR A 59 1.23 16.07 -6.28
CA TYR A 59 0.00 15.26 -6.25
C TYR A 59 -1.10 15.76 -7.20
N ASP A 60 -1.05 17.03 -7.60
CA ASP A 60 -2.09 17.73 -8.40
C ASP A 60 -1.77 17.73 -9.92
N THR A 61 -1.04 16.73 -10.41
CA THR A 61 -0.71 16.60 -11.84
C THR A 61 -1.50 15.45 -12.49
N PRO A 62 -1.82 15.54 -13.79
CA PRO A 62 -2.47 14.43 -14.48
C PRO A 62 -1.58 13.17 -14.51
N GLU A 63 -0.26 13.33 -14.51
CA GLU A 63 0.69 12.22 -14.43
C GLU A 63 0.68 11.52 -13.05
N SER A 64 0.62 12.29 -11.95
CA SER A 64 0.48 11.70 -10.61
C SER A 64 -0.85 10.99 -10.46
N ASP A 65 -1.95 11.61 -10.90
CA ASP A 65 -3.28 11.01 -10.88
C ASP A 65 -3.31 9.69 -11.68
N ALA A 66 -2.70 9.65 -12.87
CA ALA A 66 -2.57 8.43 -13.66
C ALA A 66 -1.74 7.35 -12.95
N ALA A 67 -0.65 7.71 -12.26
CA ALA A 67 0.18 6.76 -11.52
C ALA A 67 -0.57 6.14 -10.33
N PHE A 68 -1.26 6.94 -9.53
CA PHE A 68 -2.06 6.45 -8.40
C PHE A 68 -3.27 5.65 -8.87
N ASN A 69 -3.95 6.09 -9.93
CA ASN A 69 -5.07 5.35 -10.53
C ASN A 69 -4.60 4.01 -11.11
N ALA A 70 -3.41 3.93 -11.70
CA ALA A 70 -2.87 2.66 -12.19
C ALA A 70 -2.64 1.65 -11.06
N ILE A 71 -2.26 2.12 -9.86
CA ILE A 71 -2.14 1.26 -8.66
C ILE A 71 -3.53 0.84 -8.16
N PHE A 72 -4.48 1.77 -8.13
CA PHE A 72 -5.84 1.50 -7.68
C PHE A 72 -6.57 0.50 -8.59
N ASP A 73 -6.40 0.63 -9.91
CA ASP A 73 -6.97 -0.25 -10.93
C ASP A 73 -6.45 -1.70 -10.84
N LEU A 74 -5.32 -1.93 -10.14
CA LEU A 74 -4.86 -3.30 -9.84
C LEU A 74 -5.83 -4.08 -8.95
N GLY A 75 -6.78 -3.41 -8.27
CA GLY A 75 -7.76 -4.04 -7.40
C GLY A 75 -7.10 -4.65 -6.15
N LEU A 76 -6.17 -3.91 -5.55
CA LEU A 76 -5.43 -4.37 -4.40
C LEU A 76 -6.35 -4.52 -3.19
N SER A 77 -6.06 -5.54 -2.39
CA SER A 77 -6.78 -5.83 -1.15
C SER A 77 -5.77 -6.01 -0.03
N ILE A 78 -6.14 -5.63 1.19
CA ILE A 78 -5.31 -5.87 2.38
C ILE A 78 -6.06 -6.79 3.34
N ARG A 79 -5.37 -7.79 3.87
CA ARG A 79 -5.93 -8.77 4.81
C ARG A 79 -5.17 -8.72 6.12
N ASP A 80 -5.87 -8.81 7.23
CA ASP A 80 -5.26 -9.05 8.54
C ASP A 80 -4.75 -10.50 8.61
N VAL A 81 -3.47 -10.68 8.95
CA VAL A 81 -2.84 -12.01 9.09
C VAL A 81 -3.27 -12.68 10.38
N ASP A 82 -3.42 -11.90 11.45
CA ASP A 82 -3.78 -12.38 12.78
C ASP A 82 -5.30 -12.43 12.98
N GLY A 83 -6.05 -11.74 12.11
CA GLY A 83 -7.50 -11.65 12.10
C GLY A 83 -8.17 -12.26 10.86
N ASP A 84 -9.43 -11.86 10.64
CA ASP A 84 -10.26 -12.25 9.50
C ASP A 84 -10.73 -11.04 8.68
N GLU A 85 -10.12 -9.86 8.93
CA GLU A 85 -10.46 -8.62 8.22
C GLU A 85 -9.85 -8.62 6.82
N LEU A 86 -10.66 -8.33 5.81
CA LEU A 86 -10.24 -8.14 4.42
C LEU A 86 -10.86 -6.85 3.91
N PHE A 87 -10.03 -5.90 3.50
CA PHE A 87 -10.46 -4.68 2.83
C PHE A 87 -10.08 -4.78 1.35
N GLY A 88 -11.07 -4.63 0.48
CA GLY A 88 -10.87 -4.48 -0.95
C GLY A 88 -10.73 -3.00 -1.32
N GLU A 89 -10.23 -2.74 -2.54
CA GLU A 89 -10.13 -1.38 -3.12
C GLU A 89 -9.32 -0.42 -2.22
N VAL A 90 -8.20 -0.90 -1.70
CA VAL A 90 -7.37 -0.09 -0.81
C VAL A 90 -6.53 0.91 -1.59
N MET A 91 -6.50 2.15 -1.10
CA MET A 91 -5.60 3.16 -1.62
C MET A 91 -4.32 3.12 -0.81
N LEU A 92 -3.19 2.82 -1.46
CA LEU A 92 -1.90 2.69 -0.79
C LEU A 92 -0.80 3.47 -1.51
N ASN A 93 0.10 4.03 -0.71
CA ASN A 93 1.31 4.68 -1.15
C ASN A 93 2.50 3.97 -0.50
N LEU A 94 3.53 3.70 -1.29
CA LEU A 94 4.76 3.07 -0.84
C LEU A 94 5.92 4.05 -1.06
N THR A 95 6.64 4.35 0.01
CA THR A 95 7.85 5.17 0.00
C THR A 95 8.99 4.35 0.59
N ASP A 96 9.85 3.81 -0.27
CA ASP A 96 10.92 2.88 0.11
C ASP A 96 10.36 1.64 0.81
N SER A 97 10.51 1.55 2.14
CA SER A 97 9.99 0.48 2.97
C SER A 97 8.76 0.92 3.79
N ASP A 98 8.46 2.21 3.80
CA ASP A 98 7.30 2.78 4.48
C ASP A 98 6.06 2.68 3.59
N VAL A 99 4.94 2.28 4.18
CA VAL A 99 3.66 2.19 3.49
C VAL A 99 2.59 2.92 4.27
N SER A 100 1.80 3.69 3.54
CA SER A 100 0.60 4.35 4.04
C SER A 100 -0.59 3.82 3.26
N TRP A 101 -1.61 3.33 3.94
CA TRP A 101 -2.82 2.83 3.29
C TRP A 101 -4.09 3.30 3.98
N ARG A 102 -5.18 3.34 3.22
CA ARG A 102 -6.52 3.57 3.73
C ARG A 102 -7.53 2.69 3.00
N CYS A 103 -8.58 2.32 3.72
CA CYS A 103 -9.74 1.56 3.26
C CYS A 103 -11.00 2.41 3.39
#